data_AF-A0A2G2WU37-F1
#
_entry.id   AF-A0A2G2WU37-F1
#
_cell.length_a   1.000
_cell.length_b   1.000
_cell.length_c   1.000
_cell.angle_alpha   90.00
_cell.angle_beta   90.00
_cell.angle_gamma   90.00
#
_symmetry.space_group_name_H-M   'P 1'
#
loop_
_entity.id
_entity.type
_entity.pdbx_description
1 polymer ?
#
loop_
_entity_poly.entity_id
_entity_poly.type
_entity_poly.pdbx_seq_one_letter_code
_entity_poly.pdbx_strand_id
1 'polypeptide(L)'
;MTVEEVRRAQGAKGPATIIAIGTATPSNCVDPRAYPDYYFPITNGDKSMVKKSYMHLTEEILKENPNICEYMAPSLDARQDIVVVEIPKLGKEATQKAIEEWGQPKSKITHLVFCTTSVVDMPGADYKLTNLLGLRPSIKRLMMYQQVYFTGGTVIRLAKDLAENNKGARVLVV
;
A
#
# COMPACT_ATOMS: atom_id res chain seq x y z
N MET A 1 16.27 -6.91 38.03
CA MET A 1 15.50 -6.26 36.96
C MET A 1 14.16 -6.98 36.86
N THR A 2 13.07 -6.30 37.20
CA THR A 2 11.72 -6.89 37.18
C THR A 2 11.08 -6.72 35.80
N VAL A 3 10.04 -7.51 35.51
CA VAL A 3 9.26 -7.38 34.26
C VAL A 3 8.62 -5.98 34.16
N GLU A 4 8.18 -5.42 35.28
CA GLU A 4 7.58 -4.08 35.33
C GLU A 4 8.58 -2.98 34.97
N GLU A 5 9.82 -3.09 35.47
CA GLU A 5 10.91 -2.16 35.13
C GLU A 5 11.20 -2.17 33.63
N VAL A 6 11.27 -3.37 33.03
CA VAL A 6 11.49 -3.54 31.59
C VAL A 6 10.33 -2.95 30.79
N ARG A 7 9.07 -3.27 31.14
CA ARG A 7 7.88 -2.78 30.43
C ARG A 7 7.79 -1.26 30.47
N ARG A 8 8.04 -0.65 31.64
CA ARG A 8 8.03 0.81 31.80
C ARG A 8 9.14 1.48 30.97
N ALA A 9 10.31 0.84 30.86
CA ALA A 9 11.42 1.36 30.05
C ALA A 9 11.17 1.24 28.54
N GLN A 10 10.41 0.23 28.11
CA GLN A 10 10.09 -0.03 26.70
C GLN A 10 8.94 0.83 26.15
N GLY A 11 8.03 1.33 26.99
CA GLY A 11 6.90 2.17 26.53
C GLY A 11 7.33 3.54 25.99
N ALA A 12 6.63 4.04 24.96
CA ALA A 12 6.81 5.42 24.52
C ALA A 12 6.10 6.38 25.49
N LYS A 13 6.49 7.66 25.43
CA LYS A 13 5.79 8.75 26.13
C LYS A 13 5.05 9.60 25.10
N GLY A 14 3.78 9.87 25.35
CA GLY A 14 2.93 10.68 24.47
C GLY A 14 2.15 9.85 23.45
N PRO A 15 1.20 10.50 22.74
CA PRO A 15 0.35 9.86 21.75
C PRO A 15 1.10 9.58 20.45
N ALA A 16 0.60 8.64 19.64
CA ALA A 16 1.06 8.46 18.28
C ALA A 16 0.77 9.71 17.43
N THR A 17 1.71 10.09 16.56
CA THR A 17 1.58 11.24 15.66
C THR A 17 1.91 10.85 14.23
N ILE A 18 1.15 11.40 13.28
CA ILE A 18 1.50 11.36 11.86
C ILE A 18 2.55 12.44 11.62
N ILE A 19 3.70 12.05 11.08
CA ILE A 19 4.88 12.93 10.94
C ILE A 19 5.28 13.19 9.48
N ALA A 20 4.72 12.43 8.54
CA ALA A 20 4.89 12.60 7.09
C ALA A 20 3.83 11.79 6.33
N ILE A 21 3.48 12.21 5.12
CA ILE A 21 2.52 11.58 4.22
C ILE A 21 3.03 11.65 2.78
N GLY A 22 3.29 10.50 2.17
CA GLY A 22 3.62 10.39 0.75
C GLY A 22 2.55 9.63 -0.01
N THR A 23 2.24 10.07 -1.23
CA THR A 23 1.29 9.41 -2.12
C THR A 23 1.89 9.16 -3.51
N ALA A 24 1.49 8.08 -4.14
CA ALA A 24 1.85 7.75 -5.51
C ALA A 24 0.64 7.18 -6.25
N THR A 25 0.61 7.42 -7.56
CA THR A 25 -0.41 6.90 -8.47
C THR A 25 0.28 6.37 -9.71
N PRO A 26 -0.30 5.37 -10.40
CA PRO A 26 0.15 4.98 -11.74
C PRO A 26 0.21 6.18 -12.69
N SER A 27 1.06 6.10 -13.71
CA SER A 27 1.26 7.19 -14.68
C SER A 27 0.10 7.35 -15.65
N ASN A 28 -0.62 6.28 -15.98
CA ASN A 28 -1.73 6.32 -16.91
C ASN A 28 -2.97 6.95 -16.23
N CYS A 29 -3.31 8.17 -16.69
CA CYS A 29 -4.46 8.94 -16.24
C CYS A 29 -5.61 8.77 -17.25
N VAL A 30 -6.71 8.18 -16.81
CA VAL A 30 -7.90 7.93 -17.62
C VAL A 30 -8.98 8.96 -17.27
N ASP A 31 -9.59 9.57 -18.30
CA ASP A 31 -10.76 10.45 -18.12
C ASP A 31 -12.00 9.57 -17.85
N PRO A 32 -12.63 9.66 -16.67
CA PRO A 32 -13.83 8.89 -16.34
C PRO A 32 -14.98 9.08 -17.33
N ARG A 33 -15.05 10.23 -18.02
CA ARG A 33 -16.10 10.51 -19.01
C ARG A 33 -15.88 9.76 -20.32
N ALA A 34 -14.62 9.46 -20.64
CA ALA A 34 -14.24 8.59 -21.75
C ALA A 34 -14.18 7.11 -21.31
N TYR A 35 -14.36 6.83 -20.02
CA TYR A 35 -14.28 5.48 -19.47
C TYR A 35 -15.39 4.56 -19.97
N PRO A 36 -16.66 5.02 -20.11
CA PRO A 36 -17.67 4.24 -20.81
C PRO A 36 -17.23 3.91 -22.24
N ASP A 37 -16.77 4.87 -23.04
CA ASP A 37 -16.31 4.59 -24.41
C ASP A 37 -15.10 3.62 -24.45
N TYR A 38 -14.23 3.67 -23.44
CA TYR A 38 -13.08 2.79 -23.26
C TYR A 38 -13.46 1.37 -22.76
N TYR A 39 -14.48 1.25 -21.92
CA TYR A 39 -14.85 0.01 -21.21
C TYR A 39 -16.08 -0.69 -21.83
N PHE A 40 -16.99 0.06 -22.44
CA PHE A 40 -18.19 -0.38 -23.15
C PHE A 40 -18.53 0.58 -24.30
N PRO A 41 -18.40 0.17 -25.57
CA PRO A 41 -18.78 1.01 -26.72
C PRO A 41 -20.27 1.42 -26.80
N ILE A 42 -21.11 1.07 -25.81
CA ILE A 42 -22.58 1.12 -25.90
C ILE A 42 -23.25 1.70 -24.63
N THR A 43 -22.51 2.24 -23.65
CA THR A 43 -23.14 2.73 -22.40
C THR A 43 -23.06 4.24 -22.24
N ASN A 44 -24.16 4.94 -22.52
CA ASN A 44 -24.37 6.32 -22.12
C ASN A 44 -24.76 6.37 -20.63
N GLY A 45 -23.88 6.92 -19.77
CA GLY A 45 -24.29 7.30 -18.43
C GLY A 45 -23.14 7.45 -17.43
N ASP A 46 -22.53 8.63 -17.36
CA ASP A 46 -21.60 8.96 -16.29
C ASP A 46 -22.30 9.80 -15.21
N LYS A 47 -22.52 9.20 -14.04
CA LYS A 47 -23.02 9.87 -12.82
C LYS A 47 -21.95 9.95 -11.73
N SER A 48 -20.73 9.51 -12.02
CA SER A 48 -19.66 9.54 -11.04
C SER A 48 -19.16 10.98 -10.86
N MET A 49 -18.89 11.41 -9.61
CA MET A 49 -18.28 12.71 -9.33
C MET A 49 -16.75 12.67 -9.51
N VAL A 50 -16.23 11.62 -10.17
CA VAL A 50 -14.80 11.36 -10.34
C VAL A 50 -14.30 12.13 -11.55
N LYS A 51 -13.28 12.96 -11.35
CA LYS A 51 -12.72 13.81 -12.42
C LYS A 51 -11.56 13.15 -13.18
N LYS A 52 -10.79 12.31 -12.49
CA LYS A 52 -9.60 11.61 -13.02
C LYS A 52 -9.44 10.30 -12.28
N SER A 53 -9.03 9.25 -13.00
CA SER A 53 -8.64 7.97 -12.42
C SER A 53 -7.25 7.60 -12.89
N TYR A 54 -6.45 6.97 -12.03
CA TYR A 54 -5.12 6.49 -12.38
C TYR A 54 -5.11 4.97 -12.38
N MET A 55 -4.71 4.37 -13.48
CA MET A 55 -4.77 2.93 -13.67
C MET A 55 -3.40 2.39 -14.05
N HIS A 56 -3.02 1.23 -13.49
CA HIS A 56 -1.84 0.53 -14.00
C HIS A 56 -2.15 -0.19 -15.31
N LEU A 57 -3.37 -0.71 -15.46
CA LEU A 57 -3.82 -1.35 -16.70
C LEU A 57 -3.88 -0.31 -17.83
N THR A 58 -3.15 -0.58 -18.90
CA THR A 58 -3.17 0.18 -20.16
C THR A 58 -3.80 -0.67 -21.26
N GLU A 59 -4.09 -0.09 -22.42
CA GLU A 59 -4.59 -0.85 -23.57
C GLU A 59 -3.64 -1.96 -23.99
N GLU A 60 -2.33 -1.72 -23.91
CA GLU A 60 -1.30 -2.69 -24.27
C GLU A 60 -1.35 -3.91 -23.35
N ILE A 61 -1.38 -3.68 -22.03
CA ILE A 61 -1.49 -4.76 -21.03
C ILE A 61 -2.77 -5.56 -21.23
N LEU A 62 -3.88 -4.90 -21.53
CA LEU A 62 -5.17 -5.55 -21.75
C LEU A 62 -5.20 -6.35 -23.07
N LYS A 63 -4.56 -5.86 -24.14
CA LYS A 63 -4.42 -6.58 -25.41
C LYS A 63 -3.55 -7.84 -25.27
N GLU A 64 -2.52 -7.79 -24.43
CA GLU A 64 -1.66 -8.94 -24.11
C GLU A 64 -2.37 -9.97 -23.19
N ASN A 65 -3.39 -9.55 -22.44
CA ASN A 65 -4.10 -10.38 -21.47
C ASN A 65 -5.62 -10.37 -21.73
N PRO A 66 -6.09 -10.92 -22.87
CA PRO A 66 -7.51 -10.82 -23.26
C PRO A 66 -8.46 -11.47 -22.24
N ASN A 67 -8.00 -12.50 -21.51
CA ASN A 67 -8.76 -13.13 -20.43
C ASN A 67 -9.06 -12.19 -19.24
N ILE A 68 -8.31 -11.10 -19.06
CA ILE A 68 -8.60 -10.07 -18.06
C ILE A 68 -9.83 -9.22 -18.45
N CYS A 69 -10.07 -9.07 -19.75
CA CYS A 69 -11.18 -8.28 -20.31
C CYS A 69 -12.49 -9.09 -20.37
N GLU A 70 -12.41 -10.42 -20.39
CA GLU A 70 -13.57 -11.29 -20.39
C GLU A 70 -14.18 -11.43 -18.98
N TYR A 71 -15.52 -11.36 -18.91
CA TYR A 71 -16.25 -11.25 -17.63
C TYR A 71 -15.97 -12.37 -16.63
N MET A 72 -15.87 -13.62 -17.09
CA MET A 72 -15.71 -14.82 -16.24
C MET A 72 -14.62 -15.76 -16.73
N ALA A 73 -13.69 -15.26 -17.56
CA ALA A 73 -12.57 -16.06 -18.00
C ALA A 73 -11.56 -16.29 -16.86
N PRO A 74 -10.93 -17.48 -16.80
CA PRO A 74 -9.82 -17.73 -15.89
C PRO A 74 -8.68 -16.73 -16.12
N SER A 75 -8.52 -15.80 -15.17
CA SER A 75 -7.55 -14.69 -15.28
C SER A 75 -6.80 -14.39 -13.99
N LEU A 76 -6.93 -15.24 -12.97
CA LEU A 76 -6.30 -15.01 -11.67
C LEU A 76 -4.77 -14.97 -11.79
N ASP A 77 -4.16 -15.91 -12.49
CA ASP A 77 -2.69 -16.00 -12.62
C ASP A 77 -2.12 -14.75 -13.31
N ALA A 78 -2.71 -14.35 -14.45
CA ALA A 78 -2.31 -13.13 -15.16
C ALA A 78 -2.48 -11.87 -14.30
N ARG A 79 -3.58 -11.77 -13.55
CA ARG A 79 -3.79 -10.66 -12.61
C ARG A 79 -2.73 -10.65 -11.53
N GLN A 80 -2.44 -11.80 -10.92
CA GLN A 80 -1.44 -11.98 -9.87
C GLN A 80 -0.05 -11.57 -10.37
N ASP A 81 0.39 -12.06 -11.53
CA ASP A 81 1.70 -11.72 -12.11
C ASP A 81 1.90 -10.21 -12.24
N ILE A 82 0.85 -9.46 -12.58
CA ILE A 82 0.86 -8.00 -12.63
C ILE A 82 0.93 -7.41 -11.21
N VAL A 83 -0.04 -7.70 -10.34
CA VAL A 83 -0.19 -6.99 -9.06
C VAL A 83 0.90 -7.34 -8.04
N VAL A 84 1.45 -8.55 -8.10
CA VAL A 84 2.54 -9.03 -7.25
C VAL A 84 3.81 -8.18 -7.40
N VAL A 85 4.01 -7.63 -8.60
CA VAL A 85 5.16 -6.77 -8.92
C VAL A 85 4.83 -5.30 -8.69
N GLU A 86 3.64 -4.86 -9.10
CA GLU A 86 3.32 -3.44 -9.19
C GLU A 86 2.88 -2.84 -7.85
N ILE A 87 2.22 -3.61 -6.98
CA ILE A 87 1.80 -3.13 -5.66
C ILE A 87 3.02 -2.71 -4.80
N PRO A 88 4.09 -3.52 -4.65
CA PRO A 88 5.30 -3.07 -3.95
C PRO A 88 6.00 -1.89 -4.60
N LYS A 89 5.99 -1.76 -5.95
CA LYS A 89 6.59 -0.62 -6.65
C LYS A 89 5.84 0.68 -6.36
N LEU A 90 4.52 0.66 -6.44
CA LEU A 90 3.70 1.83 -6.12
C LEU A 90 3.87 2.24 -4.65
N GLY A 91 3.88 1.25 -3.75
CA GLY A 91 4.16 1.46 -2.32
C GLY A 91 5.55 2.05 -2.07
N LYS A 92 6.57 1.64 -2.84
CA LYS A 92 7.93 2.20 -2.79
C LYS A 92 7.92 3.69 -3.14
N GLU A 93 7.27 4.09 -4.23
CA GLU A 93 7.22 5.49 -4.65
C GLU A 93 6.54 6.39 -3.60
N ALA A 94 5.40 5.94 -3.06
CA ALA A 94 4.70 6.66 -1.99
C ALA A 94 5.58 6.76 -0.73
N THR A 95 6.23 5.66 -0.36
CA THR A 95 7.13 5.60 0.80
C THR A 95 8.34 6.52 0.64
N GLN A 96 8.94 6.61 -0.55
CA GLN A 96 10.09 7.47 -0.79
C GLN A 96 9.74 8.94 -0.54
N LYS A 97 8.58 9.40 -1.01
CA LYS A 97 8.08 10.77 -0.74
C LYS A 97 7.82 10.99 0.75
N ALA A 98 7.23 10.02 1.44
CA ALA A 98 6.97 10.12 2.88
C ALA A 98 8.29 10.18 3.70
N ILE A 99 9.30 9.40 3.32
CA ILE A 99 10.61 9.40 3.99
C ILE A 99 11.36 10.71 3.72
N GLU A 100 11.25 11.24 2.51
CA GLU A 100 11.82 12.53 2.13
C GLU A 100 11.23 13.67 2.97
N GLU A 101 9.90 13.74 3.08
CA GLU A 101 9.21 14.70 3.95
C GLU A 101 9.60 14.52 5.42
N TRP A 102 9.72 13.28 5.89
CA TRP A 102 10.12 12.99 7.27
C TRP A 102 11.56 13.45 7.58
N GLY A 103 12.45 13.48 6.57
CA GLY A 103 13.81 14.02 6.69
C GLY A 103 14.75 13.24 7.61
N GLN A 104 14.41 12.00 7.97
CA GLN A 104 15.24 11.14 8.83
C GLN A 104 15.74 9.91 8.07
N PRO A 105 16.85 9.28 8.51
CA PRO A 105 17.33 8.05 7.89
C PRO A 105 16.29 6.95 7.94
N LYS A 106 16.02 6.30 6.80
CA LYS A 106 15.12 5.12 6.70
C LYS A 106 15.51 3.98 7.66
N SER A 107 16.78 3.91 8.09
CA SER A 107 17.26 2.97 9.10
C SER A 107 16.62 3.19 10.48
N LYS A 108 15.98 4.33 10.76
CA LYS A 108 15.24 4.57 12.00
C LYS A 108 13.82 3.97 11.99
N ILE A 109 13.31 3.54 10.83
CA ILE A 109 12.02 2.84 10.74
C ILE A 109 12.13 1.50 11.47
N THR A 110 11.20 1.23 12.39
CA THR A 110 11.20 0.04 13.25
C THR A 110 10.08 -0.94 12.94
N HIS A 111 8.96 -0.45 12.40
CA HIS A 111 7.82 -1.26 12.03
C HIS A 111 7.34 -0.88 10.63
N LEU A 112 6.83 -1.87 9.90
CA LEU A 112 6.15 -1.71 8.63
C LEU A 112 4.77 -2.35 8.75
N VAL A 113 3.72 -1.58 8.51
CA VAL A 113 2.36 -2.06 8.29
C VAL A 113 2.08 -1.90 6.80
N PHE A 114 1.81 -2.99 6.10
CA PHE A 114 1.50 -2.97 4.67
C PHE A 114 0.09 -3.50 4.45
N CYS A 115 -0.73 -2.76 3.73
CA CYS A 115 -2.11 -3.11 3.39
C CYS A 115 -2.30 -3.21 1.88
N THR A 116 -2.93 -4.29 1.41
CA THR A 116 -3.41 -4.36 0.03
C THR A 116 -4.65 -5.25 -0.12
N THR A 117 -5.57 -4.84 -0.99
CA THR A 117 -6.71 -5.64 -1.43
C THR A 117 -6.41 -6.51 -2.65
N SER A 118 -5.39 -6.17 -3.42
CA SER A 118 -5.29 -6.60 -4.82
C SER A 118 -4.60 -7.94 -5.01
N VAL A 119 -3.79 -8.37 -4.04
CA VAL A 119 -2.86 -9.50 -4.17
C VAL A 119 -2.76 -10.26 -2.85
N VAL A 120 -2.48 -11.55 -2.93
CA VAL A 120 -1.93 -12.34 -1.82
C VAL A 120 -0.74 -13.12 -2.36
N ASP A 121 0.42 -12.98 -1.70
CA ASP A 121 1.66 -13.65 -2.08
C ASP A 121 2.54 -13.96 -0.85
N MET A 122 3.46 -14.91 -0.99
CA MET A 122 4.39 -15.36 0.03
C MET A 122 5.80 -15.58 -0.54
N PRO A 123 6.83 -14.80 -0.11
CA PRO A 123 6.77 -13.69 0.85
C PRO A 123 5.93 -12.50 0.37
N GLY A 124 5.27 -11.83 1.31
CA GLY A 124 4.30 -10.79 0.96
C GLY A 124 4.85 -9.47 0.47
N ALA A 125 3.93 -8.56 0.13
CA ALA A 125 4.27 -7.22 -0.36
C ALA A 125 5.10 -6.42 0.66
N ASP A 126 4.89 -6.66 1.96
CA ASP A 126 5.69 -6.12 3.06
C ASP A 126 7.18 -6.53 2.97
N TYR A 127 7.45 -7.79 2.64
CA TYR A 127 8.81 -8.31 2.43
C TYR A 127 9.44 -7.71 1.17
N LYS A 128 8.69 -7.69 0.07
CA LYS A 128 9.15 -7.12 -1.20
C LYS A 128 9.48 -5.64 -1.07
N LEU A 129 8.62 -4.87 -0.40
CA LEU A 129 8.86 -3.46 -0.11
C LEU A 129 10.10 -3.26 0.77
N THR A 130 10.27 -4.08 1.81
CA THR A 130 11.44 -4.06 2.71
C THR A 130 12.74 -4.18 1.91
N ASN A 131 12.79 -5.10 0.94
CA ASN A 131 13.94 -5.28 0.05
C ASN A 131 14.11 -4.10 -0.92
N LEU A 132 13.04 -3.65 -1.57
CA LEU A 132 13.06 -2.54 -2.54
C LEU A 132 13.55 -1.22 -1.93
N LEU A 133 13.22 -0.97 -0.67
CA LEU A 133 13.63 0.23 0.06
C LEU A 133 14.96 0.05 0.79
N GLY A 134 15.50 -1.17 0.89
CA GLY A 134 16.68 -1.47 1.71
C GLY A 134 16.46 -1.09 3.18
N LEU A 135 15.31 -1.49 3.74
CA LEU A 135 15.03 -1.34 5.18
C LEU A 135 15.83 -2.38 5.98
N ARG A 136 15.89 -2.20 7.30
CA ARG A 136 16.59 -3.16 8.16
C ARG A 136 15.93 -4.54 8.10
N PRO A 137 16.70 -5.65 8.00
CA PRO A 137 16.13 -6.99 8.04
C PRO A 137 15.36 -7.32 9.32
N SER A 138 15.70 -6.64 10.43
CA SER A 138 15.05 -6.79 11.74
C SER A 138 13.76 -5.95 11.89
N ILE A 139 13.26 -5.33 10.82
CA ILE A 139 12.02 -4.54 10.87
C ILE A 139 10.84 -5.45 11.22
N LYS A 140 9.97 -4.99 12.13
CA LYS A 140 8.76 -5.74 12.49
C LYS A 140 7.69 -5.49 11.45
N ARG A 141 7.29 -6.53 10.71
CA ARG A 141 6.35 -6.42 9.59
C ARG A 141 4.96 -6.93 9.99
N LEU A 142 3.93 -6.21 9.57
CA LEU A 142 2.54 -6.61 9.67
C LEU A 142 1.91 -6.47 8.27
N MET A 143 1.66 -7.62 7.64
CA MET A 143 1.04 -7.70 6.33
C MET A 143 -0.48 -7.89 6.47
N MET A 144 -1.25 -6.98 5.88
CA MET A 144 -2.72 -7.00 5.89
C MET A 144 -3.25 -7.20 4.48
N TYR A 145 -3.74 -8.41 4.21
CA TYR A 145 -4.30 -8.80 2.92
C TYR A 145 -5.83 -8.73 2.91
N GLN A 146 -6.39 -8.46 1.73
CA GLN A 146 -7.83 -8.57 1.43
C GLN A 146 -8.72 -7.72 2.36
N GLN A 147 -8.18 -6.63 2.89
CA GLN A 147 -8.91 -5.69 3.73
C GLN A 147 -9.48 -4.57 2.86
N VAL A 148 -10.79 -4.31 2.93
CA VAL A 148 -11.49 -3.47 1.94
C VAL A 148 -11.46 -1.98 2.31
N TYR A 149 -12.58 -1.26 2.17
CA TYR A 149 -12.61 0.21 2.23
C TYR A 149 -12.35 0.81 3.62
N PHE A 150 -12.48 0.03 4.70
CA PHE A 150 -12.28 0.51 6.08
C PHE A 150 -10.82 0.41 6.55
N THR A 151 -9.94 -0.14 5.72
CA THR A 151 -8.58 -0.48 6.16
C THR A 151 -7.72 0.72 6.47
N GLY A 152 -7.99 1.88 5.87
CA GLY A 152 -7.31 3.13 6.23
C GLY A 152 -7.43 3.44 7.72
N GLY A 153 -8.60 3.25 8.32
CA GLY A 153 -8.77 3.38 9.78
C GLY A 153 -8.09 2.24 10.55
N THR A 154 -8.11 1.02 10.02
CA THR A 154 -7.49 -0.16 10.65
C THR A 154 -5.98 -0.02 10.77
N VAL A 155 -5.28 0.42 9.72
CA VAL A 155 -3.83 0.60 9.74
C VAL A 155 -3.40 1.74 10.66
N ILE A 156 -4.19 2.82 10.74
CA ILE A 156 -3.93 3.91 11.67
C ILE A 156 -4.11 3.44 13.12
N ARG A 157 -5.19 2.69 13.40
CA ARG A 157 -5.41 2.10 14.73
C ARG A 157 -4.27 1.17 15.13
N LEU A 158 -3.80 0.33 14.21
CA LEU A 158 -2.68 -0.58 14.44
C LEU A 158 -1.36 0.19 14.65
N ALA A 159 -1.09 1.19 13.82
CA ALA A 159 0.11 2.02 13.92
C ALA A 159 0.16 2.80 15.24
N LYS A 160 -1.01 3.25 15.74
CA LYS A 160 -1.14 3.90 17.05
C LYS A 160 -0.59 3.01 18.16
N ASP A 161 -1.09 1.78 18.27
CA ASP A 161 -0.66 0.85 19.32
C ASP A 161 0.84 0.50 19.21
N LEU A 162 1.34 0.32 17.97
CA LEU A 162 2.76 0.06 17.73
C LEU A 162 3.65 1.23 18.15
N ALA A 163 3.25 2.47 17.83
CA ALA A 163 4.03 3.67 18.14
C ALA A 163 4.00 4.00 19.64
N GLU A 164 2.85 3.91 20.30
CA GLU A 164 2.68 4.26 21.71
C GLU A 164 3.30 3.21 22.65
N ASN A 165 3.23 1.93 22.29
CA ASN A 165 3.74 0.86 23.16
C ASN A 165 5.27 0.64 23.02
N ASN A 166 5.92 1.21 22.00
CA ASN A 166 7.35 0.97 21.73
C ASN A 166 8.15 2.28 21.68
N LYS A 167 9.00 2.52 22.68
CA LYS A 167 9.84 3.70 22.80
C LYS A 167 10.73 3.88 21.58
N GLY A 168 10.65 5.06 20.98
CA GLY A 168 11.44 5.41 19.79
C GLY A 168 10.96 4.72 18.51
N ALA A 169 9.81 4.05 18.52
CA ALA A 169 9.29 3.42 17.32
C ALA A 169 8.94 4.44 16.23
N ARG A 170 9.16 4.03 15.00
CA ARG A 170 8.76 4.73 13.78
C ARG A 170 8.09 3.69 12.90
N VAL A 171 6.78 3.88 12.71
CA VAL A 171 5.92 2.94 11.99
C VAL A 171 5.72 3.51 10.60
N LEU A 172 6.19 2.79 9.59
CA LEU A 172 5.85 3.05 8.20
C LEU A 172 4.54 2.33 7.89
N VAL A 173 3.56 3.06 7.37
CA VAL A 173 2.26 2.52 6.95
C VAL A 173 2.14 2.70 5.45
N VAL A 174 1.84 1.62 4.73
CA VAL A 174 1.71 1.57 3.28
C VAL A 174 0.42 0.88 2.89
#